data_AF-A0A2E9KMJ4-F1
#
_entry.id   AF-A0A2E9KMJ4-F1
#
_cell.length_a   1.000
_cell.length_b   1.000
_cell.length_c   1.000
_cell.angle_alpha   90.00
_cell.angle_beta   90.00
_cell.angle_gamma   90.00
#
_symmetry.space_group_name_H-M   'P 1'
#
loop_
_entity.id
_entity.type
_entity.pdbx_description
1 polymer ?
#
loop_
_entity_poly.entity_id
_entity_poly.type
_entity_poly.pdbx_seq_one_letter_code
_entity_poly.pdbx_strand_id
1 'polypeptide(L)'
;MIILDEIERRNLVERFLRRCVTYANESIRRKSKRGQSEDEIEKWIIYRDFTLHAAEEVAAGDLDSWLEDGPVDFEPGNQDSES
;
A
#
# COMPACT_ATOMS: atom_id res chain seq x y z
N MET A 1 26.34 4.93 -9.59
CA MET A 1 24.90 5.22 -9.46
C MET A 1 24.19 3.93 -9.80
N ILE A 2 23.61 3.25 -8.80
CA ILE A 2 22.91 1.98 -9.05
C ILE A 2 21.50 2.37 -9.50
N ILE A 3 21.20 2.15 -10.78
CA ILE A 3 19.83 2.16 -11.26
C ILE A 3 19.27 0.80 -10.85
N LEU A 4 18.42 0.78 -9.82
CA LEU A 4 17.60 -0.40 -9.52
C LEU A 4 16.82 -0.75 -10.79
N ASP A 5 16.64 -2.02 -11.10
CA ASP A 5 15.73 -2.35 -12.19
C ASP A 5 14.27 -2.08 -11.77
N GLU A 6 13.37 -1.88 -12.73
CA GLU A 6 11.95 -1.58 -12.50
C GLU A 6 11.28 -2.65 -11.61
N ILE A 7 11.63 -3.91 -11.82
CA ILE A 7 11.12 -5.06 -11.06
C ILE A 7 11.67 -5.04 -9.62
N GLU A 8 12.92 -4.67 -9.42
CA GLU A 8 13.55 -4.52 -8.11
C GLU A 8 12.90 -3.38 -7.31
N ARG A 9 12.61 -2.24 -7.95
CA ARG A 9 11.86 -1.14 -7.33
C ARG A 9 10.46 -1.56 -6.93
N ARG A 10 9.71 -2.18 -7.85
CA ARG A 10 8.36 -2.70 -7.60
C ARG A 10 8.35 -3.67 -6.42
N ASN A 11 9.23 -4.67 -6.44
CA ASN A 11 9.38 -5.64 -5.37
C ASN A 11 9.79 -5.00 -4.03
N LEU A 12 10.64 -3.97 -4.05
CA LEU A 12 11.04 -3.26 -2.84
C LEU A 12 9.85 -2.54 -2.21
N VAL A 13 9.10 -1.77 -3.00
CA VAL A 13 7.97 -0.97 -2.52
C VAL A 13 6.80 -1.87 -2.13
N GLU A 14 6.47 -2.89 -2.92
CA GLU A 14 5.43 -3.87 -2.58
C GLU A 14 5.73 -4.51 -1.21
N ARG A 15 6.95 -5.03 -1.01
CA ARG A 15 7.34 -5.64 0.27
C ARG A 15 7.25 -4.66 1.44
N PHE A 16 7.58 -3.39 1.20
CA PHE A 16 7.45 -2.35 2.22
C PHE A 16 5.98 -2.12 2.59
N LEU A 17 5.10 -1.93 1.60
CA LEU A 17 3.67 -1.71 1.83
C LEU A 17 3.00 -2.91 2.53
N ARG A 18 3.33 -4.15 2.12
CA ARG A 18 2.84 -5.36 2.81
C ARG A 18 3.29 -5.45 4.27
N ARG A 19 4.49 -4.96 4.59
CA ARG A 19 4.95 -4.84 5.99
C ARG A 19 4.17 -3.77 6.75
N CYS A 20 3.80 -2.66 6.11
CA CYS A 20 2.91 -1.66 6.69
C CYS A 20 1.52 -2.23 7.00
N VAL A 21 0.94 -3.02 6.10
CA VAL A 21 -0.33 -3.76 6.34
C VAL A 21 -0.20 -4.69 7.56
N THR A 22 0.90 -5.44 7.64
CA THR A 22 1.18 -6.35 8.76
C THR A 22 1.29 -5.57 10.08
N TYR A 23 2.00 -4.44 10.06
CA TYR A 23 2.14 -3.55 11.20
C TYR A 23 0.81 -2.94 11.63
N ALA A 24 -0.07 -2.57 10.69
CA ALA A 24 -1.40 -2.09 10.99
C ALA A 24 -2.26 -3.16 11.66
N ASN A 25 -2.24 -4.40 11.16
CA ASN A 25 -2.93 -5.54 11.78
C ASN A 25 -2.47 -5.79 13.23
N GLU A 26 -1.16 -5.84 13.47
CA GLU A 26 -0.61 -5.98 14.83
C GLU A 26 -0.92 -4.77 15.72
N SER A 27 -1.03 -3.58 15.13
CA SER A 27 -1.46 -2.39 15.84
C SER A 27 -2.93 -2.47 16.26
N ILE A 28 -3.85 -2.84 15.35
CA ILE A 28 -5.27 -3.07 15.64
C ILE A 28 -5.43 -4.10 16.75
N ARG A 29 -4.73 -5.24 16.64
CA ARG A 29 -4.77 -6.31 17.65
C ARG A 29 -4.36 -5.82 19.03
N ARG A 30 -3.26 -5.06 19.15
CA ARG A 30 -2.78 -4.53 20.44
C ARG A 30 -3.71 -3.46 21.00
N LYS A 31 -4.26 -2.59 20.15
CA LYS A 31 -5.19 -1.51 20.55
C LYS A 31 -6.52 -2.08 21.05
N SER A 32 -7.07 -3.07 20.35
CA SER A 32 -8.27 -3.79 20.75
C SER A 32 -8.09 -4.46 22.12
N LYS A 33 -6.94 -5.12 22.35
CA LYS A 33 -6.60 -5.73 23.65
C LYS A 33 -6.46 -4.73 24.80
N ARG A 34 -6.13 -3.47 24.50
CA ARG A 34 -6.01 -2.38 25.48
C ARG A 34 -7.32 -1.64 25.74
N GLY A 35 -8.41 -2.01 25.05
CA GLY A 35 -9.70 -1.34 25.16
C GLY A 35 -9.70 0.08 24.60
N GLN A 36 -8.89 0.33 23.56
CA GLN A 36 -8.93 1.62 22.86
C GLN A 36 -10.28 1.81 22.15
N SER A 37 -10.68 3.06 21.91
CA SER A 37 -11.97 3.38 21.27
C SER A 37 -12.10 2.78 19.87
N GLU A 38 -13.34 2.48 19.50
CA GLU A 38 -13.71 1.98 18.18
C GLU A 38 -13.27 2.95 17.07
N ASP A 39 -13.50 4.25 17.24
CA ASP A 39 -13.06 5.29 16.29
C ASP A 39 -11.54 5.25 16.01
N GLU A 40 -10.73 4.97 17.03
CA GLU A 40 -9.29 4.87 16.85
C GLU A 40 -8.94 3.57 16.13
N ILE A 41 -9.61 2.46 16.44
CA ILE A 41 -9.41 1.19 15.74
C ILE A 41 -9.82 1.31 14.27
N GLU A 42 -10.92 2.00 13.97
CA GLU A 42 -11.44 2.22 12.62
C GLU A 42 -10.44 2.96 11.74
N LYS A 43 -9.78 4.01 12.24
CA LYS A 43 -8.71 4.70 11.51
C LYS A 43 -7.57 3.76 11.09
N TRP A 44 -7.22 2.80 11.96
CA TRP A 44 -6.19 1.81 11.62
C TRP A 44 -6.67 0.77 10.61
N ILE A 45 -7.95 0.43 10.62
CA ILE A 45 -8.58 -0.43 9.61
C ILE A 45 -8.53 0.28 8.25
N ILE A 46 -8.96 1.54 8.19
CA ILE A 46 -8.93 2.36 6.96
C ILE A 46 -7.50 2.46 6.42
N TYR A 47 -6.53 2.79 7.27
CA TYR A 47 -5.11 2.85 6.88
C TYR A 47 -4.63 1.51 6.30
N ARG A 48 -4.96 0.38 6.96
CA ARG A 48 -4.59 -0.96 6.50
C ARG A 48 -5.16 -1.24 5.11
N ASP A 49 -6.44 -0.96 4.90
CA ASP A 49 -7.15 -1.33 3.67
C ASP A 49 -6.62 -0.55 2.46
N PHE A 50 -6.46 0.77 2.59
CA PHE A 50 -5.85 1.57 1.52
C PHE A 50 -4.38 1.20 1.26
N THR A 51 -3.62 0.85 2.31
CA THR A 51 -2.23 0.41 2.13
C THR A 51 -2.15 -0.95 1.43
N LEU A 52 -3.11 -1.86 1.70
CA LEU A 52 -3.19 -3.14 1.02
C LEU A 52 -3.51 -2.94 -0.46
N HIS A 53 -4.49 -2.09 -0.77
CA HIS A 53 -4.84 -1.74 -2.13
C HIS A 53 -3.64 -1.16 -2.89
N ALA A 54 -2.94 -0.18 -2.32
CA ALA A 54 -1.73 0.37 -2.92
C ALA A 54 -0.63 -0.69 -3.14
N ALA A 55 -0.51 -1.68 -2.23
CA ALA A 55 0.44 -2.78 -2.43
C ALA A 55 0.06 -3.68 -3.62
N GLU A 56 -1.23 -3.86 -3.87
CA GLU A 56 -1.75 -4.61 -5.02
C GLU A 56 -1.51 -3.86 -6.33
N GLU A 57 -1.77 -2.55 -6.37
CA GLU A 57 -1.48 -1.70 -7.53
C GLU A 57 0.01 -1.66 -7.87
N VAL A 58 0.89 -1.56 -6.86
CA VAL A 58 2.34 -1.69 -7.09
C VAL A 58 2.66 -3.07 -7.65
N ALA A 59 2.11 -4.15 -7.09
CA ALA A 59 2.38 -5.50 -7.59
C ALA A 59 1.89 -5.73 -9.03
N ALA A 60 0.79 -5.08 -9.41
CA ALA A 60 0.22 -5.12 -10.76
C ALA A 60 1.00 -4.29 -11.78
N GLY A 61 1.81 -3.32 -11.33
CA GLY A 61 2.54 -2.38 -12.17
C GLY A 61 1.75 -1.10 -12.50
N ASP A 62 0.56 -0.93 -11.93
CA ASP A 62 -0.29 0.24 -12.18
C ASP A 62 0.37 1.55 -11.70
N LEU A 63 1.29 1.45 -10.74
CA LEU A 63 2.03 2.58 -10.17
C LEU A 63 3.49 2.67 -10.66
N ASP A 64 3.85 2.03 -11.77
CA ASP A 64 5.24 2.03 -12.25
C ASP A 64 5.77 3.44 -12.52
N SER A 65 4.95 4.34 -13.07
CA SER A 65 5.33 5.74 -13.31
C SER A 65 5.67 6.51 -12.03
N TRP A 66 5.23 6.03 -10.86
CA TRP A 66 5.53 6.60 -9.54
C TRP A 66 6.86 6.10 -8.98
N LEU A 67 7.39 5.01 -9.53
CA LEU A 67 8.65 4.39 -9.10
C LEU A 67 9.85 4.83 -9.96
N GLU A 68 9.59 5.42 -11.13
CA GLU A 68 10.61 5.93 -12.04
C GLU A 68 10.99 7.39 -11.75
N ASP A 69 12.16 7.80 -12.23
CA ASP A 69 12.54 9.20 -12.27
C ASP A 69 11.73 9.94 -13.35
N GLY A 70 10.91 10.91 -12.98
CA GLY A 70 10.15 11.69 -13.96
C GLY A 70 8.80 12.22 -13.46
N PRO A 71 7.97 12.74 -14.38
CA PRO A 71 6.60 13.12 -14.04
C PRO A 71 5.77 11.89 -13.71
N VAL A 72 4.96 12.01 -12.66
CA VAL A 72 4.01 10.99 -12.23
C VAL A 72 2.74 11.09 -13.08
N ASP A 73 2.23 9.94 -13.50
CA ASP A 73 0.92 9.85 -14.14
C ASP A 73 -0.16 9.63 -13.07
N PHE A 74 -1.20 10.45 -13.12
CA PHE A 74 -2.36 10.40 -12.22
C PHE A 74 -3.64 9.97 -12.95
N GLU A 75 -3.57 9.70 -14.26
CA GLU A 75 -4.72 9.18 -14.97
C GLU A 75 -4.98 7.72 -14.54
N PRO A 76 -6.24 7.35 -14.26
CA PRO A 76 -6.56 5.99 -13.87
C PRO A 76 -6.25 5.04 -15.03
N GLY A 77 -5.34 4.10 -14.80
CA GLY A 77 -5.29 2.88 -15.59
C GLY A 77 -6.67 2.23 -15.55
N ASN A 78 -7.19 1.80 -16.69
CA ASN A 78 -8.57 1.37 -16.95
C ASN A 78 -9.06 0.22 -16.02
N GLN A 79 -9.28 0.50 -14.74
CA GLN A 79 -9.61 -0.46 -13.67
C GLN A 79 -11.12 -0.57 -13.38
N ASP A 80 -11.96 0.21 -14.07
CA ASP A 80 -13.43 0.20 -13.90
C ASP A 80 -14.13 -0.94 -14.67
N SER A 81 -13.61 -2.17 -14.57
CA SER A 81 -14.29 -3.34 -15.16
C SER A 81 -14.38 -4.53 -14.21
N GLU A 82 -14.97 -4.32 -13.03
CA GLU A 82 -15.74 -5.37 -12.37
C GLU A 82 -16.80 -4.72 -11.46
N SER A 83 -18.06 -4.76 -11.92
CA SER A 83 -19.28 -4.46 -11.16
C SER A 83 -20.04 -5.76 -10.90
#